data_AF-A0A210QGE1-F1
#
_entry.id   AF-A0A210QGE1-F1
#
_cell.length_a   1.000
_cell.length_b   1.000
_cell.length_c   1.000
_cell.angle_alpha   90.00
_cell.angle_beta   90.00
_cell.angle_gamma   90.00
#
_symmetry.space_group_name_H-M   'P 1'
#
loop_
_entity.id
_entity.type
_entity.pdbx_description
1 polymer ?
#
loop_
_entity_poly.entity_id
_entity_poly.type
_entity_poly.pdbx_seq_one_letter_code
_entity_poly.pdbx_strand_id
1 'polypeptide(L)'
;MAASMWGRTVVNTVKLVYPVLRRRNCHKLLVGVPKYVGCPLPLNNYVGGRTIYLTSVHYCTVSDETVKKMMDTLTDKFTEARELMQDARESQGSVYFSDDMSEAQEAVQDTLDEYKSLLSKLNETQKQNVVRTIGLRMEELKAQQTALEESLKD
;
A
#
# COMPACT_ATOMS: atom_id res chain seq x y z
N MET A 1 30.43 -52.13 4.31
CA MET A 1 31.14 -51.92 3.02
C MET A 1 30.10 -51.76 1.93
N ALA A 2 30.38 -50.82 1.03
CA ALA A 2 29.48 -50.11 0.14
C ALA A 2 28.63 -50.95 -0.84
N ALA A 3 27.47 -50.39 -1.22
CA ALA A 3 27.11 -50.21 -2.64
C ALA A 3 25.94 -49.23 -2.78
N SER A 4 26.22 -48.15 -3.50
CA SER A 4 25.36 -47.09 -4.00
C SER A 4 24.42 -47.58 -5.11
N MET A 5 23.31 -46.87 -5.36
CA MET A 5 22.72 -46.54 -6.69
C MET A 5 21.29 -46.00 -6.49
N TRP A 6 21.09 -44.68 -6.42
CA TRP A 6 20.74 -43.79 -7.55
C TRP A 6 19.52 -44.24 -8.37
N GLY A 7 18.33 -43.98 -7.83
CA GLY A 7 17.07 -44.01 -8.57
C GLY A 7 16.92 -42.74 -9.42
N ARG A 8 17.08 -42.88 -10.74
CA ARG A 8 16.64 -41.92 -11.76
C ARG A 8 15.17 -42.16 -12.08
N THR A 9 14.37 -41.11 -12.00
CA THR A 9 13.09 -40.92 -12.71
C THR A 9 13.11 -39.48 -13.19
N VAL A 10 13.55 -39.16 -14.41
CA VAL A 10 12.86 -39.31 -15.71
C VAL A 10 11.50 -38.58 -15.69
N VAL A 11 11.58 -37.32 -16.12
CA VAL A 11 10.59 -36.46 -16.82
C VAL A 11 9.11 -36.64 -16.47
N ASN A 12 8.51 -35.56 -15.98
CA ASN A 12 7.23 -35.14 -16.51
C ASN A 12 7.12 -33.62 -16.56
N THR A 13 7.41 -33.10 -17.76
CA THR A 13 7.06 -31.78 -18.24
C THR A 13 5.54 -31.65 -18.24
N VAL A 14 4.98 -31.06 -17.19
CA VAL A 14 3.57 -30.65 -17.19
C VAL A 14 3.45 -29.50 -18.18
N LYS A 15 3.01 -29.84 -19.38
CA LYS A 15 2.61 -28.92 -20.44
C LYS A 15 1.62 -27.91 -19.87
N LEU A 16 1.98 -26.65 -20.01
CA LEU A 16 1.08 -25.50 -20.02
C LEU A 16 -0.04 -25.78 -21.02
N VAL A 17 -1.23 -26.12 -20.50
CA VAL A 17 -2.47 -26.09 -21.27
C VAL A 17 -3.25 -24.89 -20.76
N TYR A 18 -3.05 -23.76 -21.42
CA TYR A 18 -3.95 -22.62 -21.31
C TYR A 18 -5.31 -23.03 -21.89
N PRO A 19 -6.41 -23.02 -21.11
CA PRO A 19 -7.73 -23.20 -21.69
C PRO A 19 -8.12 -21.95 -22.47
N VAL A 20 -8.27 -22.13 -23.79
CA VAL A 20 -8.95 -21.22 -24.72
C VAL A 20 -10.33 -20.90 -24.16
N LEU A 21 -10.51 -19.68 -23.61
CA LEU A 21 -11.82 -19.16 -23.21
C LEU A 21 -12.66 -18.90 -24.47
N ARG A 22 -13.45 -19.91 -24.82
CA ARG A 22 -14.48 -19.86 -25.85
C ARG A 22 -15.70 -19.12 -25.29
N ARG A 23 -16.09 -18.04 -25.98
CA ARG A 23 -17.34 -17.30 -25.76
C ARG A 23 -18.54 -18.26 -25.64
N ARG A 24 -19.37 -18.08 -24.60
CA ARG A 24 -20.82 -17.79 -24.65
C ARG A 24 -21.47 -17.99 -23.27
N ASN A 25 -22.52 -17.21 -23.04
CA ASN A 25 -23.50 -17.27 -21.95
C ASN A 25 -23.14 -16.59 -20.63
N CYS A 26 -23.24 -15.26 -20.67
CA CYS A 26 -23.57 -14.44 -19.51
C CYS A 26 -25.01 -14.74 -19.07
N HIS A 27 -25.19 -15.51 -17.99
CA HIS A 27 -26.40 -15.46 -17.19
C HIS A 27 -26.08 -15.65 -15.70
N LYS A 28 -26.37 -14.58 -14.94
CA LYS A 28 -26.74 -14.53 -13.51
C LYS A 28 -25.71 -15.00 -12.45
N LEU A 29 -25.26 -14.03 -11.64
CA LEU A 29 -25.46 -13.89 -10.17
C LEU A 29 -24.46 -12.85 -9.64
N LEU A 30 -24.82 -11.56 -9.55
CA LEU A 30 -25.36 -10.89 -8.35
C LEU A 30 -24.63 -11.20 -7.04
N VAL A 31 -23.74 -10.30 -6.60
CA VAL A 31 -23.58 -9.82 -5.22
C VAL A 31 -22.67 -8.57 -5.20
N GLY A 32 -23.05 -7.53 -4.44
CA GLY A 32 -22.08 -6.63 -3.78
C GLY A 32 -21.77 -5.27 -4.41
N VAL A 33 -22.66 -4.30 -4.16
CA VAL A 33 -22.66 -2.85 -4.44
C VAL A 33 -21.34 -2.10 -4.05
N PRO A 34 -21.00 -0.94 -4.66
CA PRO A 34 -21.38 0.31 -3.99
C PRO A 34 -22.18 1.27 -4.90
N LYS A 35 -23.06 2.01 -4.22
CA LYS A 35 -24.14 2.83 -4.77
C LYS A 35 -23.53 4.08 -5.38
N TYR A 36 -23.60 4.23 -6.70
CA TYR A 36 -23.58 5.56 -7.30
C TYR A 36 -24.94 6.20 -7.02
N VAL A 37 -24.96 7.06 -6.01
CA VAL A 37 -26.08 7.98 -5.77
C VAL A 37 -26.29 8.83 -7.02
N GLY A 38 -27.54 8.89 -7.45
CA GLY A 38 -27.92 9.28 -8.80
C GLY A 38 -27.62 10.72 -9.18
N CYS A 39 -27.22 10.90 -10.43
CA CYS A 39 -27.46 12.11 -11.17
C CYS A 39 -28.52 11.79 -12.24
N PRO A 40 -29.70 12.43 -12.23
CA PRO A 40 -30.70 12.25 -13.27
C PRO A 40 -30.16 12.81 -14.58
N LEU A 41 -30.02 11.95 -15.59
CA LEU A 41 -29.80 12.39 -16.97
C LEU A 41 -31.10 13.04 -17.48
N PRO A 42 -31.11 14.33 -17.87
CA PRO A 42 -32.21 14.83 -18.68
C PRO A 42 -32.11 14.22 -20.08
N LEU A 43 -33.16 13.48 -20.45
CA LEU A 43 -33.39 13.00 -21.80
C LEU A 43 -33.50 14.20 -22.76
N ASN A 44 -32.54 14.25 -23.68
CA ASN A 44 -32.73 14.48 -25.11
C ASN A 44 -33.66 15.63 -25.52
N ASN A 45 -33.05 16.76 -25.91
CA ASN A 45 -33.53 17.50 -27.09
C ASN A 45 -32.33 18.08 -27.84
N TYR A 46 -32.04 17.44 -28.98
CA TYR A 46 -31.03 17.83 -29.95
C TYR A 46 -31.64 18.92 -30.85
N VAL A 47 -31.27 20.19 -30.62
CA VAL A 47 -31.32 21.21 -31.67
C VAL A 47 -30.23 22.25 -31.43
N GLY A 48 -29.19 22.18 -32.27
CA GLY A 48 -28.34 23.32 -32.63
C GLY A 48 -27.36 23.83 -31.56
N GLY A 49 -26.08 23.48 -31.72
CA GLY A 49 -24.97 24.18 -31.06
C GLY A 49 -23.97 23.21 -30.44
N ARG A 50 -22.69 23.34 -30.78
CA ARG A 50 -21.61 22.46 -30.35
C ARG A 50 -21.49 22.47 -28.81
N THR A 51 -22.01 21.43 -28.15
CA THR A 51 -21.73 21.19 -26.74
C THR A 51 -20.40 20.46 -26.62
N ILE A 52 -19.33 21.21 -26.40
CA ILE A 52 -18.01 20.66 -26.09
C ILE A 52 -18.08 20.18 -24.63
N TYR A 53 -18.25 18.88 -24.41
CA TYR A 53 -18.08 18.30 -23.08
C TYR A 53 -16.58 18.24 -22.76
N LEU A 54 -16.00 19.40 -22.42
CA LEU A 54 -14.71 19.43 -21.72
C LEU A 54 -14.96 18.97 -20.28
N THR A 55 -15.12 17.67 -20.10
CA THR A 55 -14.86 17.03 -18.82
C THR A 55 -13.35 17.14 -18.58
N SER A 56 -12.91 18.32 -18.13
CA SER A 56 -11.56 18.51 -17.62
C SER A 56 -11.47 17.73 -16.31
N VAL A 57 -11.15 16.45 -16.43
CA VAL A 57 -10.69 15.66 -15.29
C VAL A 57 -9.31 16.21 -14.99
N HIS A 58 -9.25 17.21 -14.11
CA HIS A 58 -7.98 17.68 -13.56
C HIS A 58 -7.36 16.54 -12.76
N TYR A 59 -6.61 15.67 -13.44
CA TYR A 59 -5.64 14.81 -12.79
C TYR A 59 -4.59 15.76 -12.20
N CYS A 60 -4.61 15.94 -10.89
CA CYS A 60 -3.58 16.68 -10.18
C CYS A 60 -2.26 15.91 -10.36
N THR A 61 -1.45 16.32 -11.33
CA THR A 61 -0.12 15.75 -11.52
C THR A 61 0.83 16.48 -10.59
N VAL A 62 0.92 16.00 -9.34
CA VAL A 62 1.99 16.43 -8.43
C VAL A 62 3.32 16.20 -9.16
N SER A 63 4.17 17.23 -9.23
CA SER A 63 5.44 17.14 -9.96
C SER A 63 6.34 16.07 -9.33
N ASP A 64 7.04 15.31 -10.18
CA ASP A 64 7.89 14.20 -9.75
C ASP A 64 8.95 14.62 -8.72
N GLU A 65 9.47 15.84 -8.83
CA GLU A 65 10.41 16.43 -7.86
C GLU A 65 9.79 16.59 -6.45
N THR A 66 8.50 16.92 -6.37
CA THR A 66 7.82 17.10 -5.08
C THR A 66 7.57 15.74 -4.43
N VAL A 67 7.23 14.73 -5.24
CA VAL A 67 7.11 13.34 -4.76
C VAL A 67 8.43 12.84 -4.20
N LYS A 68 9.55 13.17 -4.86
CA LYS A 68 10.90 12.84 -4.38
C LYS A 68 11.25 13.53 -3.06
N LYS A 69 10.91 14.80 -2.89
CA LYS A 69 11.12 15.48 -1.60
C LYS A 69 10.29 14.86 -0.48
N MET A 70 9.03 14.51 -0.78
CA MET A 70 8.15 13.89 0.22
C MET A 70 8.63 12.49 0.63
N MET A 71 9.18 11.68 -0.30
CA MET A 71 9.78 10.39 0.06
C MET A 71 11.04 10.53 0.93
N ASP A 72 11.84 11.56 0.69
CA ASP A 72 13.05 11.83 1.46
C ASP A 72 12.65 12.22 2.90
N THR A 73 11.71 13.15 3.05
CA THR A 73 11.14 13.51 4.37
C THR A 73 10.54 12.32 5.11
N LEU A 74 9.84 11.42 4.41
CA LEU A 74 9.33 10.18 5.00
C LEU A 74 10.44 9.23 5.47
N THR A 75 11.59 9.24 4.78
CA THR A 75 12.75 8.43 5.16
C THR A 75 13.45 9.00 6.39
N ASP A 76 13.52 10.32 6.50
CA ASP A 76 14.03 11.01 7.68
C ASP A 76 13.16 10.69 8.91
N LYS A 77 11.83 10.84 8.78
CA LYS A 77 10.87 10.49 9.84
C LYS A 77 10.89 9.02 10.23
N PHE A 78 11.11 8.13 9.27
CA PHE A 78 11.31 6.71 9.57
C PHE A 78 12.54 6.48 10.45
N THR A 79 13.62 7.21 10.20
CA THR A 79 14.85 7.09 11.00
C THR A 79 14.62 7.64 12.41
N GLU A 80 13.99 8.81 12.51
CA GLU A 80 13.60 9.43 13.79
C GLU A 80 12.67 8.52 14.62
N ALA A 81 11.60 7.99 14.03
CA ALA A 81 10.70 7.07 14.72
C ALA A 81 11.41 5.79 15.21
N ARG A 82 12.44 5.33 14.48
CA ARG A 82 13.26 4.18 14.89
C ARG A 82 14.17 4.51 16.06
N GLU A 83 14.75 5.70 16.10
CA GLU A 83 15.56 6.19 17.22
C GLU A 83 14.71 6.30 18.48
N LEU A 84 13.52 6.91 18.39
CA LEU A 84 12.57 6.98 19.51
C LEU A 84 12.16 5.61 20.05
N MET A 85 11.91 4.64 19.15
CA MET A 85 11.65 3.26 19.54
C MET A 85 12.84 2.59 20.26
N GLN A 86 14.07 2.95 19.89
CA GLN A 86 15.27 2.48 20.57
C GLN A 86 15.41 3.13 21.95
N ASP A 87 15.20 4.44 22.06
CA ASP A 87 15.25 5.18 23.31
C ASP A 87 14.22 4.63 24.31
N ALA A 88 12.99 4.36 23.85
CA ALA A 88 11.97 3.72 24.68
C ALA A 88 12.40 2.35 25.21
N ARG A 89 13.13 1.55 24.41
CA ARG A 89 13.69 0.27 24.84
C ARG A 89 14.83 0.45 25.84
N GLU A 90 15.68 1.45 25.67
CA GLU A 90 16.80 1.75 26.58
C GLU A 90 16.29 2.27 27.93
N SER A 91 15.21 3.05 27.92
CA SER A 91 14.51 3.55 29.10
C SER A 91 13.63 2.52 29.80
N GLN A 92 13.55 1.28 29.31
CA GLN A 92 12.73 0.21 29.89
C GLN A 92 13.13 -0.04 31.36
N GLY A 93 12.16 0.07 32.26
CA GLY A 93 12.38 -0.04 33.71
C GLY A 93 12.71 1.27 34.43
N SER A 94 12.72 2.40 33.71
CA SER A 94 12.77 3.74 34.30
C SER A 94 11.37 4.34 34.44
N VAL A 95 11.27 5.48 35.14
CA VAL A 95 10.03 6.28 35.25
C VAL A 95 9.69 6.98 33.92
N TYR A 96 10.67 7.18 33.04
CA TYR A 96 10.49 7.85 31.74
C TYR A 96 9.92 6.91 30.67
N PHE A 97 9.95 5.60 30.91
CA PHE A 97 9.53 4.58 29.97
C PHE A 97 8.14 4.83 29.36
N SER A 98 7.17 5.28 30.17
CA SER A 98 5.80 5.53 29.67
C SER A 98 5.72 6.71 28.70
N ASP A 99 6.55 7.73 28.92
CA ASP A 99 6.57 8.94 28.08
C ASP A 99 7.29 8.64 26.77
N ASP A 100 8.48 8.01 26.86
CA ASP A 100 9.28 7.60 25.70
C ASP A 100 8.53 6.61 24.80
N MET A 101 7.77 5.68 25.39
CA MET A 101 6.89 4.78 24.63
C MET A 101 5.76 5.51 23.91
N SER A 102 5.14 6.50 24.56
CA SER A 102 4.07 7.29 23.95
C SER A 102 4.62 8.08 22.76
N GLU A 103 5.77 8.72 22.93
CA GLU A 103 6.44 9.50 21.88
C GLU A 103 6.85 8.61 20.69
N ALA A 104 7.40 7.42 20.97
CA ALA A 104 7.71 6.44 19.93
C ALA A 104 6.46 5.96 19.17
N GLN A 105 5.35 5.70 19.87
CA GLN A 105 4.09 5.29 19.23
C GLN A 105 3.49 6.41 18.37
N GLU A 106 3.53 7.66 18.85
CA GLU A 106 3.07 8.83 18.11
C GLU A 106 3.90 9.06 16.85
N ALA A 107 5.23 9.05 16.94
CA ALA A 107 6.11 9.23 15.79
C ALA A 107 5.92 8.15 14.70
N VAL A 108 5.71 6.89 15.10
CA VAL A 108 5.39 5.81 14.17
C VAL A 108 4.05 6.03 13.49
N GLN A 109 3.02 6.40 14.26
CA GLN A 109 1.68 6.65 13.73
C GLN A 109 1.67 7.84 12.76
N ASP A 110 2.34 8.94 13.10
CA ASP A 110 2.47 10.14 12.27
C ASP A 110 3.16 9.81 10.94
N THR A 111 4.24 9.04 10.99
CA THR A 111 4.95 8.59 9.78
C THR A 111 4.04 7.77 8.87
N LEU A 112 3.26 6.85 9.45
CA LEU A 112 2.32 6.01 8.69
C LEU A 112 1.16 6.83 8.11
N ASP A 113 0.67 7.83 8.81
CA ASP A 113 -0.44 8.67 8.36
C ASP A 113 -0.01 9.66 7.28
N GLU A 114 1.21 10.22 7.38
CA GLU A 114 1.80 10.99 6.30
C GLU A 114 2.02 10.16 5.04
N TYR A 115 2.46 8.92 5.20
CA TYR A 115 2.57 7.98 4.09
C TYR A 115 1.20 7.74 3.43
N LYS A 116 0.14 7.48 4.20
CA LYS A 116 -1.22 7.32 3.65
C LYS A 116 -1.72 8.59 2.96
N SER A 117 -1.48 9.76 3.57
CA SER A 117 -1.84 11.07 3.03
C SER A 117 -1.13 11.32 1.70
N LEU A 118 0.17 10.99 1.61
CA LEU A 118 0.93 11.05 0.37
C LEU A 118 0.30 10.16 -0.71
N LEU A 119 0.02 8.90 -0.40
CA LEU A 119 -0.58 7.96 -1.36
C LEU A 119 -1.97 8.39 -1.85
N SER A 120 -2.73 9.16 -1.06
CA SER A 120 -4.05 9.68 -1.45
C SER A 120 -3.97 10.82 -2.49
N LYS A 121 -2.83 11.53 -2.53
CA LYS A 121 -2.60 12.67 -3.43
C LYS A 121 -1.95 12.28 -4.76
N LEU A 122 -1.46 11.05 -4.86
CA LEU A 122 -0.70 10.56 -6.02
C LEU A 122 -1.58 9.83 -7.04
N ASN A 123 -1.13 9.87 -8.29
CA ASN A 123 -1.69 9.05 -9.36
C ASN A 123 -1.27 7.58 -9.20
N GLU A 124 -2.03 6.64 -9.76
CA GLU A 124 -1.78 5.19 -9.59
C GLU A 124 -0.34 4.78 -9.95
N THR A 125 0.23 5.33 -11.02
CA THR A 125 1.62 5.07 -11.42
C THR A 125 2.63 5.59 -10.39
N GLN A 126 2.46 6.81 -9.88
CA GLN A 126 3.35 7.39 -8.88
C GLN A 126 3.21 6.66 -7.54
N LYS A 127 1.99 6.28 -7.17
CA LYS A 127 1.67 5.49 -5.98
C LYS A 127 2.39 4.15 -5.99
N GLN A 128 2.38 3.43 -7.12
CA GLN A 128 3.10 2.16 -7.27
C GLN A 128 4.61 2.33 -7.10
N ASN A 129 5.19 3.41 -7.63
CA ASN A 129 6.62 3.71 -7.45
C ASN A 129 6.96 3.99 -5.98
N VAL A 130 6.15 4.78 -5.28
CA VAL A 130 6.34 5.09 -3.86
C VAL A 130 6.20 3.85 -3.00
N VAL A 131 5.16 3.03 -3.22
CA VAL A 131 4.94 1.77 -2.49
C VAL A 131 6.11 0.81 -2.70
N ARG A 132 6.64 0.70 -3.92
CA ARG A 132 7.79 -0.15 -4.21
C ARG A 132 9.07 0.31 -3.48
N THR A 133 9.22 1.61 -3.29
CA THR A 133 10.47 2.20 -2.75
C THR A 133 10.46 2.28 -1.23
N ILE A 134 9.35 2.74 -0.64
CA ILE A 134 9.23 3.03 0.79
C ILE A 134 8.28 2.05 1.50
N GLY A 135 7.40 1.37 0.78
CA GLY A 135 6.37 0.52 1.40
C GLY A 135 6.95 -0.55 2.33
N LEU A 136 8.10 -1.14 1.98
CA LEU A 136 8.77 -2.10 2.86
C LEU A 136 9.22 -1.47 4.19
N ARG A 137 9.74 -0.24 4.17
CA ARG A 137 10.16 0.48 5.38
C ARG A 137 8.98 0.73 6.32
N MET A 138 7.82 1.05 5.76
CA MET A 138 6.60 1.29 6.54
C MET A 138 6.09 -0.01 7.22
N GLU A 139 6.19 -1.14 6.53
CA GLU A 139 5.85 -2.44 7.12
C GLU A 139 6.87 -2.87 8.18
N GLU A 140 8.16 -2.60 7.96
CA GLU A 140 9.21 -2.83 8.95
C GLU A 140 8.97 -2.02 10.23
N LEU A 141 8.59 -0.75 10.10
CA LEU A 141 8.29 0.13 11.23
C LEU A 141 7.15 -0.44 12.09
N LYS A 142 6.06 -0.90 11.46
CA LYS A 142 4.94 -1.55 12.17
C LYS A 142 5.36 -2.84 12.87
N ALA A 143 6.21 -3.64 12.23
CA ALA A 143 6.71 -4.87 12.83
C ALA A 143 7.56 -4.58 14.07
N GLN A 144 8.42 -3.55 14.02
CA GLN A 144 9.21 -3.11 15.17
C GLN A 144 8.32 -2.59 16.31
N GLN A 145 7.31 -1.76 16.01
CA GLN A 145 6.34 -1.28 16.98
C GLN A 145 5.59 -2.45 17.65
N THR A 146 5.09 -3.40 16.86
CA THR A 146 4.36 -4.58 17.38
C THR A 146 5.27 -5.41 18.30
N ALA A 147 6.52 -5.65 17.89
CA ALA A 147 7.48 -6.40 18.69
C ALA A 147 7.82 -5.70 20.02
N LEU A 148 7.87 -4.36 20.03
CA LEU A 148 7.99 -3.59 21.27
C LEU A 148 6.75 -3.77 22.15
N GLU A 149 5.55 -3.60 21.61
CA GLU A 149 4.30 -3.77 22.37
C GLU A 149 4.11 -5.17 22.94
N GLU A 150 4.58 -6.21 22.25
CA GLU A 150 4.58 -7.59 22.77
C GLU A 150 5.51 -7.72 23.98
N SER A 151 6.72 -7.14 23.91
CA SER A 151 7.69 -7.19 25.03
C SER A 151 7.24 -6.48 26.32
N LEU A 152 6.15 -5.71 26.27
CA LEU A 152 5.57 -5.02 27.43
C LEU A 152 4.43 -5.79 28.10
N LYS A 153 3.95 -6.86 27.47
CA LYS A 153 2.86 -7.68 28.00
C LYS A 153 3.36 -8.85 28.85
N ASP A 154 4.65 -9.12 28.83
CA ASP A 154 5.36 -10.13 29.63
C ASP A 154 5.83 -9.57 30.98
#